data_AF-A0A061PD48-F1
#
_entry.id   AF-A0A061PD48-F1
#
_cell.length_a   1.000
_cell.length_b   1.000
_cell.length_c   1.000
_cell.angle_alpha   90.00
_cell.angle_beta   90.00
_cell.angle_gamma   90.00
#
_symmetry.space_group_name_H-M   'P 1'
#
loop_
_entity.id
_entity.type
_entity.pdbx_description
1 polymer ?
#
loop_
_entity_poly.entity_id
_entity_poly.type
_entity_poly.pdbx_seq_one_letter_code
_entity_poly.pdbx_strand_id
1 'polypeptide(L)'
;MLSPEKLWEDVLGVIQKEISKPSYETWLVHLKPIAYKNDTFYIQAKDSRTKAWIEDHYTNVISKEMERITGRAVNVAVTLTDDSAAVDAINWSELKDEAISFVMEAAERIRTVEREQLHIDTKQDADDLVTDKDIEVQRILTEKITRNYPNHHIVGEEGDEAYVDPHAVTWFIDPIDGTTNFVHQAMNYAISIGIYQGGVGHIGIIYDVRANEWFTAVRGQGAYVNGKRLPKRRPVRFDQAIIGFNARWLVGRADEKMKDAFANIVREVRAVRSYGSAALESAYVAAGRLDAYVSLRLSPWDYAAAAVLLEETGGACCQLDGGVLHFDRECTYLAADEQVKTKMLAYLNET
;
A
#
# COMPACT_ATOMS: atom_id res chain seq x y z
N MET A 1 -21.65 -9.06 21.08
CA MET A 1 -21.47 -10.14 20.09
C MET A 1 -21.71 -11.45 20.79
N LEU A 2 -22.39 -12.41 20.16
CA LEU A 2 -22.40 -13.80 20.61
C LEU A 2 -20.97 -14.34 20.53
N SER A 3 -20.55 -15.18 21.47
CA SER A 3 -19.24 -15.85 21.34
C SER A 3 -19.29 -16.82 20.15
N PRO A 4 -18.15 -17.13 19.50
CA PRO A 4 -18.11 -18.08 18.40
C PRO A 4 -18.73 -19.43 18.76
N GLU A 5 -18.54 -19.89 19.99
CA GLU A 5 -19.11 -21.14 20.50
C GLU A 5 -20.63 -21.05 20.57
N LYS A 6 -21.16 -19.93 21.07
CA LYS A 6 -22.60 -19.75 21.21
C LYS A 6 -23.29 -19.63 19.84
N LEU A 7 -22.71 -18.84 18.94
CA LEU A 7 -23.23 -18.72 17.57
C LEU A 7 -23.20 -20.08 16.84
N TRP A 8 -22.13 -20.86 17.02
CA TRP A 8 -22.03 -22.19 16.42
C TRP A 8 -23.06 -23.17 16.98
N GLU A 9 -23.30 -23.15 18.29
CA GLU A 9 -24.34 -23.96 18.92
C GLU A 9 -25.73 -23.64 18.34
N ASP A 10 -26.04 -22.36 18.18
CA ASP A 10 -27.32 -21.90 17.64
C ASP A 10 -27.50 -22.33 16.17
N VAL A 11 -26.44 -22.21 15.34
CA VAL A 11 -26.43 -22.67 13.95
C VAL A 11 -26.62 -24.19 13.85
N LEU A 12 -25.88 -24.97 14.64
CA LEU A 12 -26.00 -26.43 14.64
C LEU A 12 -27.40 -26.88 15.07
N GLY A 13 -28.01 -26.19 16.04
CA GLY A 13 -29.37 -26.47 16.50
C GLY A 13 -30.45 -26.32 15.43
N VAL A 14 -30.21 -25.49 14.41
CA VAL A 14 -31.07 -25.36 13.23
C VAL A 14 -30.71 -26.41 12.18
N ILE A 15 -29.44 -26.47 11.76
CA ILE A 15 -28.98 -27.37 10.69
C ILE A 15 -29.26 -28.84 11.02
N GLN A 16 -29.15 -29.25 12.29
CA GLN A 16 -29.44 -30.62 12.72
C GLN A 16 -30.88 -31.06 12.38
N LYS A 17 -31.83 -30.12 12.28
CA LYS A 17 -33.23 -30.40 11.92
C LYS A 17 -33.44 -30.47 10.41
N GLU A 18 -32.54 -29.92 9.62
CA GLU A 18 -32.67 -29.78 8.16
C GLU A 18 -31.94 -30.88 7.37
N ILE A 19 -31.02 -31.60 8.01
CA ILE A 19 -30.21 -32.64 7.36
C ILE A 19 -30.38 -34.02 8.01
N SER A 20 -29.95 -35.07 7.30
CA SER A 20 -30.03 -36.43 7.83
C SER A 20 -29.12 -36.61 9.05
N LYS A 21 -29.59 -37.39 10.05
CA LYS A 21 -28.82 -37.72 11.26
C LYS A 21 -27.43 -38.31 10.93
N PRO A 22 -27.28 -39.26 9.98
CA PRO A 22 -25.96 -39.76 9.59
C PRO A 22 -25.04 -38.67 9.01
N SER A 23 -25.57 -37.76 8.19
CA SER A 23 -24.77 -36.65 7.62
C SER A 23 -24.27 -35.71 8.71
N TYR A 24 -25.14 -35.36 9.66
CA TYR A 24 -24.79 -34.50 10.79
C TYR A 24 -23.70 -35.11 11.67
N GLU A 25 -23.88 -36.37 12.08
CA GLU A 25 -22.94 -37.10 12.93
C GLU A 25 -21.60 -37.35 12.24
N THR A 26 -21.59 -37.52 10.92
CA THR A 26 -20.35 -37.78 10.17
C THR A 26 -19.52 -36.51 9.98
N TRP A 27 -20.18 -35.39 9.63
CA TRP A 27 -19.49 -34.23 9.06
C TRP A 27 -19.49 -32.97 9.94
N LEU A 28 -20.59 -32.67 10.65
CA LEU A 28 -20.73 -31.38 11.33
C LEU A 28 -20.40 -31.44 12.83
N VAL A 29 -20.71 -32.55 13.51
CA VAL A 29 -20.55 -32.66 14.98
C VAL A 29 -19.10 -32.52 15.46
N HIS A 30 -18.13 -32.76 14.57
CA HIS A 30 -16.70 -32.71 14.89
C HIS A 30 -16.03 -31.38 14.54
N LEU A 31 -16.78 -30.44 13.97
CA LEU A 31 -16.27 -29.11 13.64
C LEU A 31 -16.19 -28.27 14.91
N LYS A 32 -15.07 -27.59 15.09
CA LYS A 32 -14.85 -26.71 16.24
C LYS A 32 -14.91 -25.25 15.79
N PRO A 33 -15.72 -24.40 16.42
CA PRO A 33 -15.66 -22.97 16.16
C PRO A 33 -14.33 -22.44 16.67
N ILE A 34 -13.71 -21.56 15.88
CA ILE A 34 -12.42 -20.93 16.22
C ILE A 34 -12.66 -19.48 16.58
N ALA A 35 -13.29 -18.72 15.68
CA ALA A 35 -13.51 -17.29 15.84
C ALA A 35 -14.58 -16.77 14.86
N TYR A 36 -15.11 -15.59 15.17
CA TYR A 36 -15.98 -14.82 14.29
C TYR A 36 -15.46 -13.38 14.20
N LYS A 37 -14.88 -13.01 13.05
CA LYS A 37 -14.23 -11.71 12.81
C LYS A 37 -14.43 -11.29 11.34
N ASN A 38 -14.55 -9.99 11.08
CA ASN A 38 -14.72 -9.42 9.73
C ASN A 38 -15.75 -10.17 8.87
N ASP A 39 -16.95 -10.33 9.43
CA ASP A 39 -18.07 -11.07 8.81
C ASP A 39 -17.69 -12.48 8.31
N THR A 40 -16.64 -13.10 8.88
CA THR A 40 -16.17 -14.45 8.53
C THR A 40 -16.11 -15.33 9.78
N PHE A 41 -16.79 -16.46 9.72
CA PHE A 41 -16.81 -17.48 10.75
C PHE A 41 -15.83 -18.60 10.44
N TYR A 42 -14.90 -18.85 11.36
CA TYR A 42 -13.82 -19.82 11.18
C TYR A 42 -14.12 -21.11 11.94
N ILE A 43 -14.07 -22.23 11.23
CA ILE A 43 -14.32 -23.57 11.79
C ILE A 43 -13.17 -24.51 11.47
N GLN A 44 -12.75 -25.27 12.48
CA GLN A 44 -11.72 -26.29 12.36
C GLN A 44 -12.34 -27.61 11.91
N ALA A 45 -11.80 -28.19 10.83
CA ALA A 45 -12.04 -29.57 10.44
C ALA A 45 -10.95 -30.50 11.01
N LYS A 46 -11.33 -31.72 11.34
CA LYS A 46 -10.43 -32.74 11.91
C LYS A 46 -9.35 -33.26 10.95
N ASP A 47 -9.61 -33.20 9.64
CA ASP A 47 -8.72 -33.69 8.60
C ASP A 47 -9.04 -33.04 7.23
N SER A 48 -8.12 -33.18 6.27
CA SER A 48 -8.23 -32.58 4.93
C SER A 48 -9.46 -33.04 4.15
N ARG A 49 -9.92 -34.28 4.40
CA ARG A 49 -11.10 -34.84 3.74
C ARG A 49 -12.37 -34.17 4.23
N THR A 50 -12.46 -33.99 5.55
CA THR A 50 -13.56 -33.29 6.21
C THR A 50 -13.61 -31.84 5.76
N LYS A 51 -12.45 -31.18 5.70
CA LYS A 51 -12.34 -29.81 5.18
C LYS A 51 -12.95 -29.69 3.77
N ALA A 52 -12.43 -30.43 2.80
CA ALA A 52 -12.87 -30.35 1.41
C ALA A 52 -14.37 -30.67 1.25
N TRP A 53 -14.88 -31.63 2.02
CA TRP A 53 -16.30 -31.99 1.98
C TRP A 53 -17.21 -30.87 2.50
N ILE A 54 -16.85 -30.26 3.64
CA ILE A 54 -17.62 -29.14 4.22
C ILE A 54 -17.59 -27.92 3.29
N GLU A 55 -16.43 -27.63 2.70
CA GLU A 55 -16.27 -26.52 1.75
C GLU A 55 -17.23 -26.64 0.56
N ASP A 56 -17.37 -27.84 0.01
CA ASP A 56 -18.18 -28.11 -1.19
C ASP A 56 -19.69 -28.22 -0.88
N HIS A 57 -20.08 -28.69 0.31
CA HIS A 57 -21.48 -29.07 0.59
C HIS A 57 -22.19 -28.19 1.62
N TYR A 58 -21.49 -27.58 2.58
CA TYR A 58 -22.11 -27.03 3.78
C TYR A 58 -21.78 -25.57 4.08
N THR A 59 -20.71 -24.99 3.52
CA THR A 59 -20.34 -23.57 3.72
C THR A 59 -21.50 -22.62 3.43
N ASN A 60 -22.20 -22.79 2.30
CA ASN A 60 -23.36 -21.97 1.92
C ASN A 60 -24.55 -22.13 2.87
N VAL A 61 -24.77 -23.34 3.39
CA VAL A 61 -25.87 -23.62 4.33
C VAL A 61 -25.57 -22.95 5.67
N ILE A 62 -24.35 -23.12 6.16
CA ILE A 62 -23.86 -22.51 7.40
C ILE A 62 -23.91 -20.98 7.30
N SER A 63 -23.41 -20.42 6.20
CA SER A 63 -23.40 -18.98 5.92
C SER A 63 -24.80 -18.37 5.97
N LYS A 64 -25.78 -18.98 5.29
CA LYS A 64 -27.18 -18.50 5.29
C LYS A 64 -27.82 -18.54 6.66
N GLU A 65 -27.52 -19.56 7.46
CA GLU A 65 -28.08 -19.67 8.79
C GLU A 65 -27.43 -18.69 9.77
N MET A 66 -26.11 -18.47 9.65
CA MET A 66 -25.42 -17.41 10.37
C MET A 66 -25.98 -16.02 10.01
N GLU A 67 -26.30 -15.78 8.74
CA GLU A 67 -26.92 -14.53 8.31
C GLU A 67 -28.30 -14.32 8.92
N ARG A 68 -29.12 -15.36 9.02
CA ARG A 68 -30.42 -15.30 9.70
C ARG A 68 -30.30 -14.95 11.18
N ILE A 69 -29.30 -15.53 11.87
CA ILE A 69 -29.10 -15.32 13.30
C ILE A 69 -28.50 -13.93 13.58
N THR A 70 -27.53 -13.51 12.76
CA THR A 70 -26.76 -12.27 13.00
C THR A 70 -27.37 -11.04 12.33
N GLY A 71 -28.24 -11.23 11.33
CA GLY A 71 -28.81 -10.17 10.50
C GLY A 71 -27.84 -9.56 9.50
N ARG A 72 -26.70 -10.20 9.23
CA ARG A 72 -25.61 -9.71 8.36
C ARG A 72 -25.07 -10.86 7.53
N ALA A 73 -24.61 -10.61 6.30
CA ALA A 73 -23.97 -11.66 5.52
C ALA A 73 -22.73 -12.19 6.25
N VAL A 74 -22.57 -13.52 6.35
CA VAL A 74 -21.44 -14.16 7.03
C VAL A 74 -20.75 -15.16 6.10
N ASN A 75 -19.47 -14.98 5.85
CA ASN A 75 -18.62 -15.95 5.15
C ASN A 75 -18.23 -17.10 6.10
N VAL A 76 -17.95 -18.30 5.57
CA VAL A 76 -17.54 -19.46 6.36
C VAL A 76 -16.21 -19.98 5.82
N ALA A 77 -15.18 -19.98 6.68
CA ALA A 77 -13.84 -20.47 6.36
C ALA A 77 -13.54 -21.76 7.13
N VAL A 78 -13.08 -22.79 6.41
CA VAL A 78 -12.73 -24.09 7.00
C VAL A 78 -11.21 -24.26 7.04
N THR A 79 -10.65 -24.52 8.23
CA THR A 79 -9.20 -24.70 8.44
C THR A 79 -8.88 -26.06 9.08
N LEU A 80 -7.62 -26.48 8.97
CA LEU A 80 -7.09 -27.67 9.64
C LEU A 80 -6.38 -27.33 10.96
N THR A 81 -5.92 -26.08 11.12
CA THR A 81 -5.22 -25.62 12.32
C THR A 81 -6.22 -25.01 13.31
N ASP A 82 -5.94 -25.12 14.60
CA ASP A 82 -6.66 -24.43 15.68
C ASP A 82 -6.14 -23.00 15.89
N ASP A 83 -5.33 -22.53 14.94
CA ASP A 83 -4.52 -21.33 15.08
C ASP A 83 -5.41 -20.08 14.95
N SER A 84 -5.99 -19.66 16.07
CA SER A 84 -6.76 -18.42 16.18
C SER A 84 -5.92 -17.19 15.80
N ALA A 85 -4.59 -17.28 15.84
CA ALA A 85 -3.69 -16.24 15.38
C ALA A 85 -3.64 -16.13 13.84
N ALA A 86 -3.87 -17.22 13.10
CA ALA A 86 -4.05 -17.16 11.64
C ALA A 86 -5.38 -16.51 11.24
N VAL A 87 -6.37 -16.52 12.15
CA VAL A 87 -7.65 -15.81 12.03
C VAL A 87 -7.51 -14.30 12.33
N ASP A 88 -6.40 -13.90 12.93
CA ASP A 88 -5.97 -12.50 13.10
C ASP A 88 -5.12 -11.98 11.92
N ALA A 89 -4.93 -12.78 10.87
CA ALA A 89 -4.24 -12.31 9.67
C ALA A 89 -5.11 -11.26 8.96
N ILE A 90 -4.59 -10.04 8.89
CA ILE A 90 -5.22 -8.93 8.18
C ILE A 90 -5.50 -9.34 6.73
N ASN A 91 -6.74 -9.18 6.29
CA ASN A 91 -7.10 -9.32 4.89
C ASN A 91 -6.59 -8.08 4.12
N TRP A 92 -5.35 -8.15 3.64
CA TRP A 92 -4.70 -7.03 2.95
C TRP A 92 -5.44 -6.60 1.66
N SER A 93 -6.14 -7.50 0.98
CA SER A 93 -6.91 -7.16 -0.21
C SER A 93 -8.12 -6.30 0.14
N GLU A 94 -8.86 -6.68 1.19
CA GLU A 94 -10.01 -5.93 1.69
C GLU A 94 -9.59 -4.58 2.27
N LEU A 95 -8.53 -4.55 3.08
CA LEU A 95 -7.95 -3.31 3.60
C LEU A 95 -7.53 -2.35 2.49
N LYS A 96 -6.96 -2.86 1.39
CA LYS A 96 -6.62 -2.06 0.21
C LYS A 96 -7.88 -1.50 -0.46
N ASP A 97 -8.94 -2.29 -0.62
CA ASP A 97 -10.19 -1.80 -1.24
C ASP A 97 -10.87 -0.73 -0.37
N GLU A 98 -10.84 -0.87 0.95
CA GLU A 98 -11.29 0.17 1.88
C GLU A 98 -10.42 1.43 1.79
N ALA A 99 -9.09 1.28 1.77
CA ALA A 99 -8.16 2.40 1.60
C ALA A 99 -8.40 3.16 0.29
N ILE A 100 -8.65 2.45 -0.82
CA ILE A 100 -9.04 3.07 -2.10
C ILE A 100 -10.31 3.90 -1.94
N SER A 101 -11.31 3.41 -1.20
CA SER A 101 -12.54 4.18 -0.93
C SER A 101 -12.27 5.47 -0.16
N PHE A 102 -11.31 5.47 0.77
CA PHE A 102 -10.93 6.66 1.53
C PHE A 102 -10.20 7.66 0.63
N VAL A 103 -9.27 7.18 -0.19
CA VAL A 103 -8.55 8.00 -1.19
C VAL A 103 -9.51 8.62 -2.20
N MET A 104 -10.49 7.87 -2.69
CA MET A 104 -11.50 8.41 -3.62
C MET A 104 -12.25 9.60 -3.01
N GLU A 105 -12.71 9.48 -1.77
CA GLU A 105 -13.43 10.58 -1.10
C GLU A 105 -12.53 11.79 -0.85
N ALA A 106 -11.28 11.56 -0.44
CA ALA A 106 -10.33 12.63 -0.19
C ALA A 106 -9.94 13.35 -1.51
N ALA A 107 -9.76 12.61 -2.59
CA ALA A 107 -9.39 13.14 -3.90
C ALA A 107 -10.44 14.10 -4.48
N GLU A 108 -11.72 13.91 -4.16
CA GLU A 108 -12.78 14.85 -4.58
C GLU A 108 -12.57 16.26 -4.03
N ARG A 109 -11.76 16.44 -2.97
CA ARG A 109 -11.43 17.76 -2.43
C ARG A 109 -10.39 18.52 -3.25
N ILE A 110 -9.61 17.82 -4.08
CA ILE A 110 -8.47 18.40 -4.79
C ILE A 110 -8.58 18.28 -6.32
N ARG A 111 -9.46 17.40 -6.83
CA ARG A 111 -9.62 17.11 -8.26
C ARG A 111 -9.91 18.33 -9.14
N THR A 112 -10.69 19.29 -8.63
CA THR A 112 -11.19 20.44 -9.40
C THR A 112 -10.87 21.79 -8.77
N VAL A 113 -9.83 21.86 -7.93
CA VAL A 113 -9.45 23.10 -7.25
C VAL A 113 -8.66 23.99 -8.21
N GLU A 114 -9.08 25.24 -8.32
CA GLU A 114 -8.34 26.27 -9.06
C GLU A 114 -7.33 26.96 -8.14
N ARG A 115 -6.22 27.43 -8.69
CA ARG A 115 -5.13 28.02 -7.90
C ARG A 115 -5.58 29.20 -7.05
N GLU A 116 -6.48 30.02 -7.56
CA GLU A 116 -7.05 31.20 -6.90
C GLU A 116 -7.87 30.84 -5.64
N GLN A 117 -8.25 29.57 -5.49
CA GLN A 117 -9.02 29.05 -4.37
C GLN A 117 -8.12 28.46 -3.28
N LEU A 118 -6.80 28.36 -3.52
CA LEU A 118 -5.85 27.79 -2.58
C LEU A 118 -5.33 28.83 -1.59
N HIS A 119 -5.32 28.47 -0.32
CA HIS A 119 -4.50 29.16 0.65
C HIS A 119 -3.14 28.48 0.68
N ILE A 120 -2.10 29.17 0.19
CA ILE A 120 -0.75 28.64 0.05
C ILE A 120 0.11 29.22 1.16
N ASP A 121 0.78 28.34 1.91
CA ASP A 121 1.80 28.67 2.88
C ASP A 121 3.12 27.93 2.53
N THR A 122 4.19 28.26 3.24
CA THR A 122 5.49 27.59 3.16
C THR A 122 5.80 26.93 4.48
N LYS A 123 6.31 25.69 4.45
CA LYS A 123 6.76 24.97 5.65
C LYS A 123 8.11 25.51 6.12
N GLN A 124 9.21 24.81 5.85
CA GLN A 124 10.54 25.18 6.33
C GLN A 124 11.28 26.14 5.39
N ASP A 125 11.08 25.97 4.08
CA ASP A 125 11.75 26.74 3.03
C ASP A 125 10.73 27.24 1.98
N ALA A 126 11.09 28.28 1.21
CA ALA A 126 10.22 28.84 0.16
C ALA A 126 9.86 27.85 -0.96
N ASP A 127 10.57 26.73 -1.05
CA ASP A 127 10.34 25.64 -2.02
C ASP A 127 9.41 24.54 -1.47
N ASP A 128 9.08 24.57 -0.18
CA ASP A 128 8.31 23.56 0.54
C ASP A 128 6.90 24.10 0.80
N LEU A 129 6.06 24.03 -0.24
CA LEU A 129 4.71 24.56 -0.21
C LEU A 129 3.77 23.60 0.52
N VAL A 130 2.86 24.16 1.30
CA VAL A 130 1.69 23.47 1.85
C VAL A 130 0.46 24.28 1.54
N THR A 131 -0.66 23.62 1.28
CA THR A 131 -1.95 24.30 1.11
C THR A 131 -2.95 23.86 2.16
N ASP A 132 -4.03 24.62 2.30
CA ASP A 132 -5.20 24.20 3.09
C ASP A 132 -5.77 22.85 2.63
N LYS A 133 -5.51 22.46 1.38
CA LYS A 133 -5.93 21.18 0.81
C LYS A 133 -5.11 19.99 1.28
N ASP A 134 -3.80 20.13 1.45
CA ASP A 134 -2.94 19.08 2.02
C ASP A 134 -3.47 18.68 3.42
N ILE A 135 -3.74 19.70 4.24
CA ILE A 135 -4.30 19.54 5.59
C ILE A 135 -5.72 18.93 5.53
N GLU A 136 -6.59 19.39 4.63
CA GLU A 136 -7.95 18.87 4.48
C GLU A 136 -7.95 17.38 4.10
N VAL A 137 -7.12 17.00 3.12
CA VAL A 137 -6.99 15.61 2.65
C VAL A 137 -6.44 14.72 3.76
N GLN A 138 -5.36 15.13 4.43
CA GLN A 138 -4.80 14.35 5.55
C GLN A 138 -5.84 14.17 6.67
N ARG A 139 -6.58 15.22 7.03
CA ARG A 139 -7.63 15.13 8.06
C ARG A 139 -8.70 14.11 7.69
N ILE A 140 -9.20 14.11 6.45
CA ILE A 140 -10.22 13.15 5.98
C ILE A 140 -9.70 11.71 6.08
N LEU A 141 -8.47 11.47 5.61
CA LEU A 141 -7.86 10.15 5.66
C LEU A 141 -7.66 9.69 7.11
N THR A 142 -7.10 10.55 7.95
CA THR A 142 -6.84 10.26 9.38
C THR A 142 -8.14 9.97 10.14
N GLU A 143 -9.19 10.77 9.98
CA GLU A 143 -10.48 10.55 10.65
C GLU A 143 -11.10 9.20 10.25
N LYS A 144 -11.01 8.83 8.97
CA LYS A 144 -11.51 7.54 8.48
C LYS A 144 -10.71 6.37 9.02
N ILE A 145 -9.38 6.45 8.96
CA ILE A 145 -8.50 5.37 9.41
C ILE A 145 -8.67 5.19 10.92
N THR A 146 -8.60 6.25 11.72
CA THR A 146 -8.75 6.16 13.19
C THR A 146 -10.12 5.62 13.60
N ARG A 147 -11.19 5.98 12.87
CA ARG A 147 -12.54 5.49 13.17
C ARG A 147 -12.71 4.01 12.85
N ASN A 148 -12.20 3.54 11.71
CA ASN A 148 -12.38 2.16 11.25
C ASN A 148 -11.32 1.21 11.85
N TYR A 149 -10.13 1.73 12.15
CA TYR A 149 -8.97 0.99 12.63
C TYR A 149 -8.28 1.72 13.80
N PRO A 150 -8.91 1.80 14.99
CA PRO A 150 -8.39 2.57 16.12
C PRO A 150 -7.04 2.07 16.68
N ASN A 151 -6.62 0.86 16.31
CA ASN A 151 -5.33 0.27 16.71
C ASN A 151 -4.24 0.42 15.63
N HIS A 152 -4.55 1.05 14.49
CA HIS A 152 -3.56 1.33 13.45
C HIS A 152 -2.87 2.66 13.73
N HIS A 153 -1.60 2.74 13.33
CA HIS A 153 -0.77 3.93 13.44
C HIS A 153 -0.78 4.69 12.11
N ILE A 154 -0.65 6.01 12.18
CA ILE A 154 -0.62 6.89 11.01
C ILE A 154 0.64 7.74 11.09
N VAL A 155 1.40 7.77 10.00
CA VAL A 155 2.56 8.63 9.79
C VAL A 155 2.23 9.46 8.55
N GLY A 156 1.86 10.72 8.76
CA GLY A 156 1.47 11.64 7.68
C GLY A 156 2.41 12.82 7.58
N GLU A 157 2.45 13.46 6.42
CA GLU A 157 3.27 14.63 6.15
C GLU A 157 2.91 15.85 7.02
N GLU A 158 1.62 16.09 7.26
CA GLU A 158 1.12 17.31 7.93
C GLU A 158 0.83 17.13 9.44
N GLY A 159 1.45 16.14 10.09
CA GLY A 159 1.14 15.79 11.48
C GLY A 159 2.35 15.38 12.32
N ASP A 160 2.23 15.56 13.63
CA ASP A 160 3.23 15.15 14.62
C ASP A 160 2.92 13.72 15.10
N GLU A 161 3.80 12.74 14.86
CA GLU A 161 4.58 12.13 15.96
C GLU A 161 5.53 10.97 15.56
N ALA A 162 6.58 10.88 16.37
CA ALA A 162 7.90 10.28 16.14
C ALA A 162 8.05 8.81 16.59
N TYR A 163 6.98 8.00 16.62
CA TYR A 163 7.11 6.59 17.01
C TYR A 163 6.25 5.63 16.20
N VAL A 164 6.93 4.85 15.34
CA VAL A 164 6.38 3.68 14.67
C VAL A 164 6.49 2.50 15.64
N ASP A 165 5.37 2.03 16.20
CA ASP A 165 5.35 0.71 16.83
C ASP A 165 5.63 -0.32 15.73
N PRO A 166 6.76 -1.07 15.81
CA PRO A 166 7.13 -2.01 14.76
C PRO A 166 6.13 -3.15 14.58
N HIS A 167 5.25 -3.41 15.57
CA HIS A 167 4.25 -4.48 15.50
C HIS A 167 2.86 -3.99 15.05
N ALA A 168 2.62 -2.68 15.11
CA ALA A 168 1.36 -2.10 14.65
C ALA A 168 1.27 -2.07 13.12
N VAL A 169 0.04 -2.00 12.62
CA VAL A 169 -0.20 -1.66 11.22
C VAL A 169 -0.02 -0.15 11.08
N THR A 170 0.92 0.28 10.25
CA THR A 170 1.25 1.69 10.05
C THR A 170 0.88 2.15 8.65
N TRP A 171 0.20 3.29 8.57
CA TRP A 171 -0.19 3.96 7.34
C TRP A 171 0.74 5.16 7.12
N PHE A 172 1.57 5.08 6.09
CA PHE A 172 2.36 6.21 5.60
C PHE A 172 1.54 6.96 4.57
N ILE A 173 1.25 8.24 4.83
CA ILE A 173 0.31 9.03 4.03
C ILE A 173 0.99 10.30 3.56
N ASP A 174 1.03 10.47 2.24
CA ASP A 174 1.27 11.76 1.61
C ASP A 174 -0.07 12.24 1.03
N PRO A 175 -0.67 13.31 1.59
CA PRO A 175 -1.95 13.81 1.14
C PRO A 175 -1.89 14.43 -0.26
N ILE A 176 -0.78 15.07 -0.65
CA ILE A 176 -0.58 15.64 -1.99
C ILE A 176 0.92 15.61 -2.32
N ASP A 177 1.41 14.47 -2.81
CA ASP A 177 2.78 14.39 -3.33
C ASP A 177 2.87 15.25 -4.59
N GLY A 178 3.83 16.18 -4.59
CA GLY A 178 3.97 17.20 -5.64
C GLY A 178 3.10 18.43 -5.43
N THR A 179 2.95 18.93 -4.19
CA THR A 179 2.22 20.17 -3.86
C THR A 179 2.59 21.36 -4.75
N THR A 180 3.88 21.49 -5.12
CA THR A 180 4.32 22.52 -6.09
C THR A 180 3.61 22.37 -7.44
N ASN A 181 3.50 21.15 -7.97
CA ASN A 181 2.80 20.89 -9.21
C ASN A 181 1.29 21.08 -9.06
N PHE A 182 0.71 20.68 -7.93
CA PHE A 182 -0.69 20.92 -7.61
C PHE A 182 -1.02 22.41 -7.69
N VAL A 183 -0.24 23.25 -7.02
CA VAL A 183 -0.40 24.71 -7.00
C VAL A 183 -0.18 25.34 -8.37
N HIS A 184 0.86 24.94 -9.09
CA HIS A 184 1.31 25.67 -10.29
C HIS A 184 0.76 25.14 -11.61
N GLN A 185 0.43 23.84 -11.68
CA GLN A 185 0.16 23.14 -12.94
C GLN A 185 -1.15 22.35 -12.93
N ALA A 186 -1.68 22.03 -11.73
CA ALA A 186 -2.84 21.17 -11.56
C ALA A 186 -2.71 19.82 -12.32
N MET A 187 -1.49 19.27 -12.36
CA MET A 187 -1.15 17.96 -12.95
C MET A 187 0.08 17.37 -12.23
N ASN A 188 0.38 16.08 -12.42
CA ASN A 188 1.53 15.41 -11.81
C ASN A 188 1.59 15.58 -10.28
N TYR A 189 0.47 15.37 -9.62
CA TYR A 189 0.36 15.28 -8.16
C TYR A 189 -0.48 14.06 -7.79
N ALA A 190 -0.24 13.49 -6.61
CA ALA A 190 -0.89 12.25 -6.21
C ALA A 190 -1.23 12.20 -4.72
N ILE A 191 -2.20 11.36 -4.37
CA ILE A 191 -2.33 10.86 -3.00
C ILE A 191 -1.53 9.56 -2.91
N SER A 192 -0.64 9.42 -1.93
CA SER A 192 0.18 8.23 -1.70
C SER A 192 -0.13 7.60 -0.34
N ILE A 193 -0.39 6.28 -0.34
CA ILE A 193 -0.60 5.49 0.89
C ILE A 193 0.20 4.20 0.83
N GLY A 194 1.14 4.04 1.76
CA GLY A 194 1.82 2.78 2.03
C GLY A 194 1.36 2.17 3.36
N ILE A 195 1.03 0.88 3.40
CA ILE A 195 0.59 0.20 4.63
C ILE A 195 1.56 -0.92 4.99
N TYR A 196 2.11 -0.83 6.19
CA TYR A 196 3.19 -1.66 6.69
C TYR A 196 2.83 -2.35 8.00
N GLN A 197 3.42 -3.51 8.26
CA GLN A 197 3.38 -4.19 9.55
C GLN A 197 4.70 -4.95 9.74
N GLY A 198 5.34 -4.86 10.91
CA GLY A 198 6.61 -5.58 11.13
C GLY A 198 7.77 -5.08 10.25
N GLY A 199 7.71 -3.83 9.78
CA GLY A 199 8.65 -3.29 8.78
C GLY A 199 8.45 -3.86 7.36
N VAL A 200 7.40 -4.66 7.13
CA VAL A 200 7.08 -5.24 5.82
C VAL A 200 5.97 -4.42 5.17
N GLY A 201 6.21 -3.97 3.93
CA GLY A 201 5.19 -3.30 3.13
C GLY A 201 4.18 -4.29 2.57
N HIS A 202 2.91 -4.10 2.91
CA HIS A 202 1.81 -4.97 2.52
C HIS A 202 0.94 -4.39 1.41
N ILE A 203 0.68 -3.08 1.44
CA ILE A 203 -0.16 -2.39 0.47
C ILE A 203 0.55 -1.12 0.01
N GLY A 204 0.50 -0.86 -1.30
CA GLY A 204 0.90 0.42 -1.87
C GLY A 204 -0.20 0.96 -2.77
N ILE A 205 -0.61 2.21 -2.56
CA ILE A 205 -1.62 2.92 -3.35
C ILE A 205 -1.04 4.28 -3.71
N ILE A 206 -0.98 4.60 -5.00
CA ILE A 206 -0.65 5.94 -5.50
C ILE A 206 -1.71 6.30 -6.52
N TYR A 207 -2.39 7.42 -6.31
CA TYR A 207 -3.45 7.89 -7.18
C TYR A 207 -3.10 9.23 -7.81
N ASP A 208 -2.78 9.21 -9.10
CA ASP A 208 -2.68 10.42 -9.92
C ASP A 208 -4.08 10.98 -10.11
N VAL A 209 -4.41 11.99 -9.32
CA VAL A 209 -5.77 12.54 -9.25
C VAL A 209 -6.17 13.18 -10.57
N ARG A 210 -5.22 13.87 -11.22
CA ARG A 210 -5.51 14.58 -12.47
C ARG A 210 -5.61 13.64 -13.65
N ALA A 211 -4.72 12.66 -13.75
CA ALA A 211 -4.75 11.65 -14.81
C ALA A 211 -5.82 10.57 -14.57
N ASN A 212 -6.43 10.54 -13.38
CA ASN A 212 -7.34 9.50 -12.92
C ASN A 212 -6.70 8.10 -13.07
N GLU A 213 -5.50 7.96 -12.52
CA GLU A 213 -4.70 6.76 -12.65
C GLU A 213 -4.28 6.16 -11.31
N TRP A 214 -4.71 4.92 -11.08
CA TRP A 214 -4.48 4.18 -9.85
C TRP A 214 -3.34 3.20 -10.01
N PHE A 215 -2.25 3.40 -9.28
CA PHE A 215 -1.20 2.43 -9.07
C PHE A 215 -1.46 1.72 -7.74
N THR A 216 -1.67 0.42 -7.78
CA THR A 216 -2.02 -0.35 -6.57
C THR A 216 -1.24 -1.65 -6.51
N ALA A 217 -0.86 -2.08 -5.30
CA ALA A 217 -0.26 -3.39 -5.05
C ALA A 217 -0.71 -3.94 -3.71
N VAL A 218 -0.80 -5.26 -3.66
CA VAL A 218 -0.80 -6.04 -2.42
C VAL A 218 0.36 -7.01 -2.50
N ARG A 219 1.16 -7.10 -1.44
CA ARG A 219 2.31 -7.99 -1.36
C ARG A 219 1.92 -9.42 -1.76
N GLY A 220 2.64 -10.00 -2.71
CA GLY A 220 2.41 -11.34 -3.28
C GLY A 220 1.31 -11.42 -4.34
N GLN A 221 0.57 -10.34 -4.62
CA GLN A 221 -0.57 -10.36 -5.56
C GLN A 221 -0.31 -9.59 -6.86
N GLY A 222 0.86 -8.96 -6.99
CA GLY A 222 1.24 -8.10 -8.11
C GLY A 222 0.86 -6.63 -7.91
N ALA A 223 1.38 -5.81 -8.82
CA ALA A 223 1.00 -4.41 -8.96
C ALA A 223 0.08 -4.20 -10.16
N TYR A 224 -0.75 -3.17 -10.12
CA TYR A 224 -1.80 -2.89 -11.08
C TYR A 224 -1.84 -1.40 -11.40
N VAL A 225 -2.14 -1.08 -12.67
CA VAL A 225 -2.51 0.27 -13.12
C VAL A 225 -3.95 0.22 -13.61
N ASN A 226 -4.85 0.98 -12.96
CA ASN A 226 -6.28 0.99 -13.28
C ASN A 226 -6.87 -0.44 -13.40
N GLY A 227 -6.54 -1.29 -12.43
CA GLY A 227 -7.01 -2.70 -12.38
C GLY A 227 -6.31 -3.65 -13.36
N LYS A 228 -5.44 -3.16 -14.26
CA LYS A 228 -4.64 -4.00 -15.15
C LYS A 228 -3.31 -4.36 -14.51
N ARG A 229 -3.03 -5.66 -14.38
CA ARG A 229 -1.78 -6.14 -13.79
C ARG A 229 -0.56 -5.70 -14.60
N LEU A 230 0.44 -5.19 -13.91
CA LEU A 230 1.75 -4.86 -14.48
C LEU A 230 2.58 -6.14 -14.71
N PRO A 231 3.35 -6.21 -15.81
CA PRO A 231 4.32 -7.27 -16.01
C PRO A 231 5.50 -7.10 -15.05
N LYS A 232 6.26 -8.19 -14.82
CA LYS A 232 7.58 -8.06 -14.19
C LYS A 232 8.50 -7.23 -15.09
N ARG A 233 9.30 -6.36 -14.47
CA ARG A 233 10.27 -5.52 -15.17
C ARG A 233 11.34 -6.38 -15.82
N ARG A 234 11.83 -5.90 -16.96
CA ARG A 234 12.94 -6.51 -17.69
C ARG A 234 14.18 -5.64 -17.48
N PRO A 235 15.37 -6.24 -17.45
CA PRO A 235 16.61 -5.47 -17.38
C PRO A 235 16.72 -4.52 -18.58
N VAL A 236 17.17 -3.30 -18.32
CA VAL A 236 17.38 -2.26 -19.34
C VAL A 236 18.85 -1.92 -19.40
N ARG A 237 19.39 -1.80 -20.62
CA ARG A 237 20.76 -1.33 -20.80
C ARG A 237 20.83 0.13 -20.34
N PHE A 238 21.89 0.48 -19.63
CA PHE A 238 22.03 1.82 -19.05
C PHE A 238 21.99 2.94 -20.11
N ASP A 239 22.62 2.72 -21.26
CA ASP A 239 22.60 3.64 -22.40
C ASP A 239 21.22 3.81 -23.07
N GLN A 240 20.25 2.99 -22.69
CA GLN A 240 18.87 3.05 -23.16
C GLN A 240 17.91 3.55 -22.09
N ALA A 241 18.37 3.70 -20.84
CA ALA A 241 17.55 4.03 -19.68
C ALA A 241 17.05 5.48 -19.69
N ILE A 242 15.84 5.69 -19.19
CA ILE A 242 15.26 7.00 -18.89
C ILE A 242 15.21 7.16 -17.37
N ILE A 243 15.93 8.17 -16.86
CA ILE A 243 16.05 8.41 -15.41
C ILE A 243 15.29 9.66 -14.99
N GLY A 244 14.42 9.53 -13.99
CA GLY A 244 13.79 10.67 -13.30
C GLY A 244 14.69 11.23 -12.20
N PHE A 245 14.97 12.54 -12.23
CA PHE A 245 15.53 13.27 -11.09
C PHE A 245 15.35 14.77 -11.27
N ASN A 246 15.32 15.51 -10.16
CA ASN A 246 15.29 16.97 -10.18
C ASN A 246 16.72 17.55 -10.20
N ALA A 247 17.08 18.21 -11.30
CA ALA A 247 18.40 18.81 -11.48
C ALA A 247 18.72 19.92 -10.45
N ARG A 248 17.71 20.55 -9.83
CA ARG A 248 17.91 21.56 -8.79
C ARG A 248 18.61 20.96 -7.55
N TRP A 249 18.39 19.69 -7.26
CA TRP A 249 19.06 19.01 -6.15
C TRP A 249 20.57 18.90 -6.38
N LEU A 250 21.00 18.72 -7.64
CA LEU A 250 22.42 18.63 -7.97
C LEU A 250 23.18 19.95 -7.79
N VAL A 251 22.50 21.09 -7.84
CA VAL A 251 23.16 22.39 -7.66
C VAL A 251 23.07 22.92 -6.22
N GLY A 252 22.02 22.55 -5.47
CA GLY A 252 21.78 23.06 -4.12
C GLY A 252 22.18 22.13 -2.96
N ARG A 253 22.22 20.81 -3.19
CA ARG A 253 22.35 19.81 -2.10
C ARG A 253 23.45 18.77 -2.33
N ALA A 254 23.91 18.61 -3.57
CA ALA A 254 24.98 17.71 -3.92
C ALA A 254 26.36 18.36 -3.73
N ASP A 255 27.33 17.60 -3.22
CA ASP A 255 28.74 17.97 -3.28
C ASP A 255 29.30 17.81 -4.71
N GLU A 256 30.54 18.25 -4.95
CA GLU A 256 31.16 18.18 -6.29
C GLU A 256 31.28 16.74 -6.81
N LYS A 257 31.52 15.77 -5.92
CA LYS A 257 31.60 14.35 -6.29
C LYS A 257 30.26 13.85 -6.84
N MET A 258 29.19 14.13 -6.13
CA MET A 258 27.83 13.77 -6.51
C MET A 258 27.43 14.46 -7.82
N LYS A 259 27.82 15.73 -8.02
CA LYS A 259 27.63 16.43 -9.30
C LYS A 259 28.33 15.73 -10.46
N ASP A 260 29.60 15.35 -10.29
CA ASP A 260 30.37 14.64 -11.31
C ASP A 260 29.77 13.26 -11.63
N ALA A 261 29.35 12.52 -10.60
CA ALA A 261 28.67 11.23 -10.75
C ALA A 261 27.41 11.38 -11.60
N PHE A 262 26.54 12.34 -11.25
CA PHE A 262 25.33 12.60 -12.03
C PHE A 262 25.61 13.13 -13.43
N ALA A 263 26.64 13.95 -13.62
CA ALA A 263 27.05 14.39 -14.96
C ALA A 263 27.46 13.20 -15.84
N ASN A 264 28.16 12.21 -15.27
CA ASN A 264 28.51 10.99 -15.98
C ASN A 264 27.31 10.10 -16.28
N ILE A 265 26.37 9.97 -15.34
CA ILE A 265 25.10 9.28 -15.55
C ILE A 265 24.34 9.92 -16.73
N VAL A 266 24.15 11.24 -16.70
CA VAL A 266 23.42 12.00 -17.74
C VAL A 266 24.07 11.84 -19.12
N ARG A 267 25.41 11.71 -19.19
CA ARG A 267 26.13 11.48 -20.44
C ARG A 267 25.91 10.08 -21.03
N GLU A 268 25.74 9.06 -20.19
CA GLU A 268 25.60 7.67 -20.66
C GLU A 268 24.15 7.32 -20.99
N VAL A 269 23.18 7.78 -20.19
CA VAL A 269 21.76 7.38 -20.33
C VAL A 269 21.08 7.98 -21.56
N ARG A 270 19.97 7.36 -21.99
CA ARG A 270 19.19 7.84 -23.14
C ARG A 270 18.60 9.22 -22.89
N ALA A 271 18.01 9.42 -21.71
CA ALA A 271 17.34 10.66 -21.38
C ALA A 271 17.12 10.82 -19.88
N VAL A 272 16.87 12.06 -19.48
CA VAL A 272 16.46 12.41 -18.11
C VAL A 272 15.09 13.08 -18.11
N ARG A 273 14.34 12.92 -17.03
CA ARG A 273 13.02 13.55 -16.80
C ARG A 273 12.96 14.11 -15.39
N SER A 274 12.05 15.05 -15.17
CA SER A 274 11.66 15.50 -13.84
C SER A 274 10.18 15.82 -13.91
N TYR A 275 9.37 15.04 -13.21
CA TYR A 275 7.91 15.24 -13.18
C TYR A 275 7.48 16.00 -11.93
N GLY A 276 8.24 15.93 -10.83
CA GLY A 276 8.05 16.77 -9.65
C GLY A 276 7.14 16.17 -8.58
N SER A 277 6.92 14.85 -8.63
CA SER A 277 6.16 14.07 -7.64
C SER A 277 6.90 12.75 -7.40
N ALA A 278 7.37 12.54 -6.18
CA ALA A 278 8.26 11.44 -5.85
C ALA A 278 7.54 10.09 -5.91
N ALA A 279 6.28 10.06 -5.46
CA ALA A 279 5.42 8.89 -5.53
C ALA A 279 5.13 8.53 -7.00
N LEU A 280 4.74 9.50 -7.85
CA LEU A 280 4.46 9.22 -9.27
C LEU A 280 5.70 8.79 -10.03
N GLU A 281 6.84 9.46 -9.86
CA GLU A 281 8.07 9.05 -10.56
C GLU A 281 8.52 7.64 -10.14
N SER A 282 8.34 7.27 -8.86
CA SER A 282 8.62 5.91 -8.38
C SER A 282 7.59 4.88 -8.91
N ALA A 283 6.31 5.24 -8.95
CA ALA A 283 5.26 4.41 -9.56
C ALA A 283 5.49 4.19 -11.06
N TYR A 284 6.02 5.21 -11.74
CA TYR A 284 6.41 5.14 -13.14
C TYR A 284 7.58 4.18 -13.36
N VAL A 285 8.52 4.07 -12.42
CA VAL A 285 9.55 3.01 -12.46
C VAL A 285 8.88 1.64 -12.35
N ALA A 286 8.01 1.42 -11.38
CA ALA A 286 7.26 0.17 -11.24
C ALA A 286 6.46 -0.20 -12.51
N ALA A 287 5.84 0.79 -13.14
CA ALA A 287 5.07 0.63 -14.38
C ALA A 287 5.93 0.54 -15.67
N GLY A 288 7.25 0.72 -15.58
CA GLY A 288 8.16 0.72 -16.73
C GLY A 288 8.05 1.94 -17.65
N ARG A 289 7.57 3.07 -17.14
CA ARG A 289 7.57 4.38 -17.82
C ARG A 289 8.88 5.14 -17.59
N LEU A 290 9.52 4.87 -16.47
CA LEU A 290 10.89 5.25 -16.15
C LEU A 290 11.70 3.98 -15.85
N ASP A 291 13.01 4.06 -16.04
CA ASP A 291 13.93 2.97 -15.73
C ASP A 291 14.59 3.15 -14.38
N ALA A 292 14.75 4.40 -13.94
CA ALA A 292 15.09 4.75 -12.57
C ALA A 292 14.47 6.07 -12.15
N TYR A 293 14.34 6.26 -10.84
CA TYR A 293 14.05 7.54 -10.20
C TYR A 293 14.99 7.72 -9.02
N VAL A 294 15.49 8.95 -8.83
CA VAL A 294 16.44 9.25 -7.77
C VAL A 294 16.16 10.61 -7.13
N SER A 295 16.23 10.64 -5.80
CA SER A 295 16.08 11.85 -4.98
C SER A 295 17.13 11.88 -3.86
N LEU A 296 17.60 13.08 -3.52
CA LEU A 296 18.59 13.28 -2.45
C LEU A 296 17.95 13.39 -1.06
N ARG A 297 16.64 13.58 -0.98
CA ARG A 297 15.92 13.70 0.29
C ARG A 297 14.46 13.39 0.06
N LEU A 298 13.98 12.31 0.68
CA LEU A 298 12.56 11.96 0.77
C LEU A 298 12.22 11.52 2.18
N SER A 299 11.01 11.84 2.59
CA SER A 299 10.36 11.33 3.80
C SER A 299 9.72 9.96 3.55
N PRO A 300 9.41 9.17 4.60
CA PRO A 300 8.83 7.84 4.45
C PRO A 300 7.54 7.77 3.61
N TRP A 301 6.66 8.77 3.74
CA TRP A 301 5.39 8.82 3.01
C TRP A 301 5.56 8.98 1.48
N ASP A 302 6.64 9.63 1.05
CA ASP A 302 6.95 9.86 -0.38
C ASP A 302 7.19 8.54 -1.15
N TYR A 303 7.69 7.50 -0.46
CA TYR A 303 8.15 6.28 -1.12
C TYR A 303 7.56 4.98 -0.57
N ALA A 304 6.91 4.98 0.59
CA ALA A 304 6.36 3.77 1.20
C ALA A 304 5.41 3.01 0.26
N ALA A 305 4.50 3.70 -0.41
CA ALA A 305 3.59 3.08 -1.38
C ALA A 305 4.35 2.50 -2.59
N ALA A 306 5.31 3.26 -3.11
CA ALA A 306 6.06 2.89 -4.30
C ALA A 306 7.00 1.70 -4.09
N ALA A 307 7.57 1.57 -2.89
CA ALA A 307 8.39 0.42 -2.52
C ALA A 307 7.62 -0.91 -2.71
N VAL A 308 6.35 -0.97 -2.28
CA VAL A 308 5.49 -2.15 -2.47
C VAL A 308 5.22 -2.40 -3.97
N LEU A 309 4.95 -1.36 -4.76
CA LEU A 309 4.75 -1.48 -6.21
C LEU A 309 6.01 -2.04 -6.92
N LEU A 310 7.19 -1.57 -6.52
CA LEU A 310 8.47 -1.98 -7.10
C LEU A 310 8.76 -3.46 -6.80
N GLU A 311 8.62 -3.90 -5.55
CA GLU A 311 8.80 -5.31 -5.18
C GLU A 311 7.88 -6.23 -6.01
N GLU A 312 6.61 -5.85 -6.15
CA GLU A 312 5.63 -6.61 -6.92
C GLU A 312 5.91 -6.65 -8.43
N THR A 313 6.70 -5.71 -8.94
CA THR A 313 7.12 -5.66 -10.35
C THR A 313 8.56 -6.15 -10.56
N GLY A 314 9.28 -6.52 -9.50
CA GLY A 314 10.68 -6.96 -9.57
C GLY A 314 11.69 -5.83 -9.72
N GLY A 315 11.27 -4.59 -9.45
CA GLY A 315 12.17 -3.48 -9.14
C GLY A 315 12.59 -3.51 -7.67
N ALA A 316 13.50 -2.61 -7.31
CA ALA A 316 13.94 -2.41 -5.93
C ALA A 316 14.17 -0.93 -5.67
N CYS A 317 14.14 -0.56 -4.39
CA CYS A 317 14.53 0.76 -3.92
C CYS A 317 15.56 0.68 -2.80
N CYS A 318 16.48 1.63 -2.74
CA CYS A 318 17.53 1.74 -1.74
C CYS A 318 17.98 3.19 -1.56
N GLN A 319 18.83 3.44 -0.57
CA GLN A 319 19.59 4.68 -0.46
C GLN A 319 20.72 4.74 -1.51
N LEU A 320 21.30 5.92 -1.75
CA LEU A 320 22.36 6.13 -2.74
C LEU A 320 23.70 5.50 -2.37
N ASP A 321 23.90 5.18 -1.10
CA ASP A 321 25.02 4.38 -0.61
C ASP A 321 24.75 2.86 -0.72
N GLY A 322 23.57 2.47 -1.24
CA GLY A 322 23.11 1.08 -1.32
C GLY A 322 22.45 0.56 -0.04
N GLY A 323 22.32 1.38 0.99
CA GLY A 323 21.66 1.05 2.25
C GLY A 323 20.15 0.86 2.13
N VAL A 324 19.55 0.28 3.17
CA VAL A 324 18.09 0.14 3.29
C VAL A 324 17.43 1.50 3.58
N LEU A 325 16.19 1.68 3.15
CA LEU A 325 15.42 2.90 3.42
C LEU A 325 15.07 3.06 4.92
N HIS A 326 14.77 4.29 5.34
CA HIS A 326 14.47 4.64 6.73
C HIS A 326 13.02 5.09 6.90
N PHE A 327 12.19 4.28 7.56
CA PHE A 327 10.77 4.61 7.76
C PHE A 327 10.49 5.52 8.97
N ASP A 328 11.55 6.02 9.62
CA ASP A 328 11.52 6.89 10.80
C ASP A 328 12.09 8.29 10.56
N ARG A 329 12.71 8.54 9.38
CA ARG A 329 13.38 9.79 9.04
C ARG A 329 13.57 9.96 7.54
N GLU A 330 13.97 11.16 7.12
CA GLU A 330 14.36 11.41 5.73
C GLU A 330 15.59 10.58 5.32
N CYS A 331 15.62 10.16 4.05
CA CYS A 331 16.78 9.50 3.46
C CYS A 331 16.94 9.83 1.97
N THR A 332 18.08 9.43 1.40
CA THR A 332 18.26 9.44 -0.05
C THR A 332 17.50 8.27 -0.67
N TYR A 333 17.12 8.37 -1.94
CA TYR A 333 16.27 7.37 -2.58
C TYR A 333 16.71 7.10 -4.01
N LEU A 334 16.80 5.82 -4.36
CA LEU A 334 16.97 5.30 -5.72
C LEU A 334 15.98 4.16 -5.92
N ALA A 335 15.12 4.27 -6.92
CA ALA A 335 14.27 3.19 -7.43
C ALA A 335 14.71 2.80 -8.83
N ALA A 336 14.93 1.51 -9.09
CA ALA A 336 15.33 0.99 -10.41
C ALA A 336 15.17 -0.54 -10.48
N ASP A 337 15.52 -1.14 -11.62
CA ASP A 337 15.77 -2.59 -11.70
C ASP A 337 17.23 -2.85 -11.32
N GLU A 338 17.57 -4.10 -11.02
CA GLU A 338 18.89 -4.45 -10.50
C GLU A 338 20.05 -4.01 -11.41
N GLN A 339 19.87 -4.05 -12.73
CA GLN A 339 20.93 -3.69 -13.68
C GLN A 339 21.18 -2.18 -13.66
N VAL A 340 20.13 -1.38 -13.79
CA VAL A 340 20.24 0.09 -13.74
C VAL A 340 20.68 0.55 -12.36
N LYS A 341 20.11 -0.02 -11.29
CA LYS A 341 20.47 0.28 -9.89
C LYS A 341 21.96 0.08 -9.64
N THR A 342 22.48 -1.10 -10.00
CA THR A 342 23.90 -1.44 -9.81
C THR A 342 24.82 -0.45 -10.53
N LYS A 343 24.48 -0.09 -11.76
CA LYS A 343 25.27 0.86 -12.57
C LYS A 343 25.20 2.29 -12.01
N MET A 344 24.04 2.72 -11.48
CA MET A 344 23.93 4.01 -10.79
C MET A 344 24.75 4.03 -9.49
N LEU A 345 24.63 3.00 -8.66
CA LEU A 345 25.41 2.89 -7.43
C LEU A 345 26.91 2.85 -7.69
N ALA A 346 27.35 2.24 -8.81
CA ALA A 346 28.74 2.30 -9.23
C ALA A 346 29.19 3.75 -9.48
N TYR A 347 28.42 4.57 -10.21
CA TYR A 347 28.76 5.99 -10.39
C TYR A 347 28.80 6.80 -9.09
N LEU A 348 27.90 6.48 -8.16
CA LEU A 348 27.77 7.22 -6.90
C LEU A 348 28.87 6.83 -5.89
N ASN A 349 29.34 5.58 -5.94
CA ASN A 349 30.32 5.03 -5.00
C ASN A 349 31.75 4.99 -5.56
N GLU A 350 31.94 4.87 -6.88
CA GLU A 350 33.21 5.12 -7.54
C GLU A 350 33.46 6.63 -7.52
N THR A 351 34.28 7.10 -6.57
CA THR A 351 35.31 8.16 -6.70
C THR A 351 35.69 8.63 -5.31
#